data_AF-A0A7W5X0C3-F1
#
_entry.id   AF-A0A7W5X0C3-F1
#
_cell.length_a   1.000
_cell.length_b   1.000
_cell.length_c   1.000
_cell.angle_alpha   90.00
_cell.angle_beta   90.00
_cell.angle_gamma   90.00
#
_symmetry.space_group_name_H-M   'P 1'
#
loop_
_entity.id
_entity.type
_entity.pdbx_description
1 polymer ?
#
loop_
_entity_poly.entity_id
_entity_poly.type
_entity_poly.pdbx_seq_one_letter_code
_entity_poly.pdbx_strand_id
1 'polypeptide(L)'
;MGRPDLERLSREELIELVLRLQRPAKTSRTSSKPPSTDRKERHEASRPGGAKPGHEGHSRILSEAFDRAIDHRPDTCTGCCAALPADLVAETVSEHDTVELPPITPVVERHRRLAVRCPSCGMRVTAALPDAAKGTPFGADPCDRDLSEDLPGVVLRTASGGVCRSVRSDDQPGRSDEHAPPCAGAFCRWPR
;
A
#
# COMPACT_ATOMS: atom_id res chain seq x y z
N MET A 1 -31.90 30.92 13.35
CA MET A 1 -32.29 32.05 14.21
C MET A 1 -32.37 33.29 13.35
N GLY A 2 -33.53 33.94 13.33
CA GLY A 2 -33.72 35.22 12.69
C GLY A 2 -33.40 36.38 13.63
N ARG A 3 -33.28 37.59 13.07
CA ARG A 3 -33.12 38.84 13.83
C ARG A 3 -34.16 39.04 14.96
N PRO A 4 -35.47 38.76 14.78
CA PRO A 4 -36.46 38.92 15.85
C PRO A 4 -36.30 37.90 16.99
N ASP A 5 -35.65 36.76 16.76
CA ASP A 5 -35.39 35.77 17.82
C ASP A 5 -34.29 36.27 18.77
N LEU A 6 -33.30 36.99 18.23
CA LEU A 6 -32.17 37.55 18.99
C LEU A 6 -32.60 38.71 19.89
N GLU A 7 -33.57 39.50 19.43
CA GLU A 7 -34.13 40.65 20.20
C GLU A 7 -34.96 40.20 21.41
N ARG A 8 -35.36 38.92 21.46
CA ARG A 8 -36.13 38.33 22.56
C ARG A 8 -35.26 37.67 23.63
N LEU A 9 -33.95 37.52 23.36
CA LEU A 9 -33.01 36.96 24.32
C LEU A 9 -32.63 37.99 25.37
N SER A 10 -32.42 37.52 26.59
CA SER A 10 -31.81 38.32 27.65
C SER A 10 -30.36 38.69 27.29
N ARG A 11 -29.83 39.70 28.00
CA ARG A 11 -28.45 40.14 27.83
C ARG A 11 -27.47 39.00 28.14
N GLU A 12 -27.78 38.20 29.15
CA GLU A 12 -26.98 37.06 29.60
C GLU A 12 -26.94 35.96 28.53
N GLU A 13 -28.10 35.62 27.94
CA GLU A 13 -28.19 34.64 26.85
C GLU A 13 -27.44 35.11 25.59
N LEU A 14 -27.50 36.41 25.27
CA LEU A 14 -26.73 36.98 24.18
C LEU A 14 -25.21 36.89 24.41
N ILE A 15 -24.75 37.19 25.63
CA ILE A 15 -23.33 37.08 26.00
C ILE A 15 -22.86 35.63 25.85
N GLU A 16 -23.61 34.66 26.36
CA GLU A 16 -23.26 33.24 26.28
C GLU A 16 -23.20 32.75 24.83
N LEU A 17 -24.18 33.14 24.00
CA LEU A 17 -24.20 32.79 22.58
C LEU A 17 -22.98 33.36 21.83
N VAL A 18 -22.61 34.61 22.08
CA VAL A 18 -21.44 35.25 21.45
C VAL A 18 -20.14 34.57 21.88
N LEU A 19 -19.98 34.25 23.18
CA LEU A 19 -18.79 33.54 23.66
C LEU A 19 -18.62 32.17 23.01
N ARG A 20 -19.73 31.44 22.80
CA ARG A 20 -19.72 30.14 22.11
C ARG A 20 -19.35 30.25 20.64
N LEU A 21 -19.77 31.31 19.95
CA LEU A 21 -19.43 31.57 18.54
C LEU A 21 -17.98 32.01 18.36
N GLN A 22 -17.39 32.73 19.32
CA GLN A 22 -15.98 33.13 19.28
C GLN A 22 -15.01 31.97 19.51
N ARG A 23 -15.46 30.88 20.14
CA ARG A 23 -14.65 29.68 20.42
C ARG A 23 -15.37 28.42 19.97
N PRO A 24 -15.53 28.21 18.65
CA PRO A 24 -16.19 27.01 18.15
C PRO A 24 -15.43 25.75 18.56
N ALA A 25 -16.15 24.64 18.69
CA ALA A 25 -15.55 23.36 19.02
C ALA A 25 -14.46 22.99 17.98
N LYS A 26 -13.30 22.55 18.48
CA LYS A 26 -12.18 22.14 17.63
C LYS A 26 -12.45 20.76 17.03
N THR A 27 -12.89 20.73 15.77
CA THR A 27 -13.05 19.52 14.96
C THR A 27 -11.94 19.42 13.92
N SER A 28 -11.86 18.32 13.18
CA SER A 28 -10.92 18.20 12.05
C SER A 28 -11.22 19.18 10.89
N ARG A 29 -12.45 19.71 10.84
CA ARG A 29 -12.88 20.68 9.83
C ARG A 29 -12.55 22.12 10.21
N THR A 30 -12.46 22.42 11.50
CA THR A 30 -12.24 23.78 12.04
C THR A 30 -10.90 23.94 12.73
N SER A 31 -10.08 22.89 12.78
CA SER A 31 -8.74 22.91 13.37
C SER A 31 -7.80 21.91 12.70
N SER A 32 -6.49 22.07 12.87
CA SER A 32 -5.45 21.13 12.37
C SER A 32 -5.46 19.76 13.06
N LYS A 33 -6.56 19.37 13.69
CA LYS A 33 -6.72 18.04 14.30
C LYS A 33 -6.98 17.02 13.19
N PRO A 34 -6.38 15.81 13.26
CA PRO A 34 -6.64 14.78 12.28
C PRO A 34 -8.09 14.27 12.36
N PRO A 35 -8.71 13.83 11.25
CA PRO A 35 -10.09 13.35 11.20
C PRO A 35 -10.35 12.10 12.05
N SER A 36 -9.31 11.36 12.44
CA SER A 36 -9.41 10.26 13.41
C SER A 36 -9.75 10.70 14.83
N THR A 37 -9.54 11.97 15.18
CA THR A 37 -9.87 12.53 16.50
C THR A 37 -11.26 13.16 16.57
N ASP A 38 -11.95 13.29 15.44
CA ASP A 38 -13.36 13.65 15.46
C ASP A 38 -14.18 12.45 15.97
N ARG A 39 -15.06 12.72 16.93
CA ARG A 39 -15.99 11.71 17.45
C ARG A 39 -16.98 11.37 16.34
N LYS A 40 -16.81 10.21 15.70
CA LYS A 40 -17.83 9.68 14.79
C LYS A 40 -19.08 9.37 15.60
N GLU A 41 -20.21 9.95 15.22
CA GLU A 41 -21.49 9.61 15.83
C GLU A 41 -21.79 8.14 15.54
N ARG A 42 -22.12 7.40 16.61
CA ARG A 42 -22.57 6.01 16.48
C ARG A 42 -23.98 6.06 15.90
N HIS A 43 -24.17 5.58 14.68
CA HIS A 43 -25.52 5.39 14.14
C HIS A 43 -26.30 4.43 15.05
N GLU A 44 -27.52 4.78 15.43
CA GLU A 44 -28.37 3.96 16.31
C GLU A 44 -28.59 2.54 15.73
N ALA A 45 -28.62 2.44 14.40
CA ALA A 45 -28.75 1.20 13.64
C ALA A 45 -27.42 0.41 13.47
N SER A 46 -26.34 0.77 14.16
CA SER A 46 -25.08 0.03 14.07
C SER A 46 -25.23 -1.36 14.69
N ARG A 47 -25.13 -2.41 13.86
CA ARG A 47 -25.02 -3.79 14.33
C ARG A 47 -23.77 -3.96 15.19
N PRO A 48 -23.77 -4.87 16.18
CA PRO A 48 -22.56 -5.24 16.91
C PRO A 48 -21.45 -5.58 15.92
N GLY A 49 -20.28 -4.97 16.08
CA GLY A 49 -19.11 -5.29 15.27
C GLY A 49 -18.63 -6.69 15.60
N GLY A 50 -18.37 -7.50 14.57
CA GLY A 50 -17.92 -8.88 14.73
C GLY A 50 -18.31 -9.74 13.54
N ALA A 51 -17.68 -10.91 13.42
CA ALA A 51 -18.11 -11.92 12.47
C ALA A 51 -19.56 -12.32 12.78
N LYS A 52 -20.40 -12.44 11.74
CA LYS A 52 -21.78 -12.90 11.92
C LYS A 52 -21.78 -14.34 12.45
N PRO A 53 -22.77 -14.73 13.29
CA PRO A 53 -22.95 -16.13 13.65
C PRO A 53 -23.03 -17.02 12.39
N GLY A 54 -22.23 -18.08 12.36
CA GLY A 54 -22.10 -18.98 11.19
C GLY A 54 -21.00 -18.60 10.20
N HIS A 55 -20.21 -17.56 10.46
CA HIS A 55 -19.01 -17.29 9.67
C HIS A 55 -17.91 -18.27 10.06
N GLU A 56 -17.54 -19.16 9.13
CA GLU A 56 -16.39 -20.04 9.33
C GLU A 56 -15.11 -19.20 9.42
N GLY A 57 -14.25 -19.54 10.37
CA GLY A 57 -12.93 -18.93 10.45
C GLY A 57 -12.10 -19.36 9.26
N HIS A 58 -11.68 -18.42 8.42
CA HIS A 58 -10.66 -18.68 7.42
C HIS A 58 -9.29 -18.54 8.09
N SER A 59 -8.70 -19.65 8.49
CA SER A 59 -7.28 -19.71 8.86
C SER A 59 -6.44 -20.02 7.64
N ARG A 60 -5.14 -19.73 7.75
CA ARG A 60 -4.16 -20.16 6.75
C ARG A 60 -4.09 -21.69 6.75
N ILE A 61 -4.10 -22.27 5.56
CA ILE A 61 -3.89 -23.72 5.37
C ILE A 61 -2.41 -24.02 5.66
N LEU A 62 -2.15 -25.03 6.49
CA LEU A 62 -0.81 -25.50 6.80
C LEU A 62 -0.19 -26.16 5.56
N SER A 63 1.12 -26.01 5.39
CA SER A 63 1.82 -26.65 4.29
C SER A 63 2.07 -28.13 4.59
N GLU A 64 1.80 -29.00 3.61
CA GLU A 64 2.15 -30.42 3.72
C GLU A 64 3.68 -30.65 3.71
N ALA A 65 4.44 -29.70 3.15
CA ALA A 65 5.89 -29.75 3.07
C ALA A 65 6.50 -28.67 3.97
N PHE A 66 7.26 -29.10 4.98
CA PHE A 66 7.97 -28.20 5.91
C PHE A 66 9.40 -28.69 6.16
N ASP A 67 10.32 -27.76 6.40
CA ASP A 67 11.74 -28.07 6.59
C ASP A 67 12.06 -28.61 7.99
N ARG A 68 11.29 -28.20 9.01
CA ARG A 68 11.49 -28.58 10.41
C ARG A 68 10.19 -28.57 11.20
N ALA A 69 10.03 -29.54 12.11
CA ALA A 69 9.00 -29.54 13.14
C ALA A 69 9.64 -29.22 14.51
N ILE A 70 8.95 -28.42 15.32
CA ILE A 70 9.37 -28.07 16.69
C ILE A 70 8.18 -28.34 17.62
N ASP A 71 8.28 -29.40 18.42
CA ASP A 71 7.27 -29.73 19.42
C ASP A 71 7.50 -28.91 20.70
N HIS A 72 6.46 -28.22 21.15
CA HIS A 72 6.46 -27.51 22.42
C HIS A 72 5.70 -28.30 23.48
N ARG A 73 6.44 -28.90 24.43
CA ARG A 73 5.86 -29.62 25.58
C ARG A 73 5.90 -28.76 26.84
N PRO A 74 4.86 -28.79 27.69
CA PRO A 74 4.92 -28.17 29.01
C PRO A 74 5.88 -28.96 29.90
N ASP A 75 6.74 -28.26 30.63
CA ASP A 75 7.66 -28.85 31.61
C ASP A 75 7.06 -28.89 33.03
N THR A 76 5.97 -28.14 33.24
CA THR A 76 5.37 -27.90 34.55
C THR A 76 3.85 -27.82 34.45
N CYS A 77 3.15 -28.47 35.38
CA CYS A 77 1.71 -28.38 35.48
C CYS A 77 1.29 -26.98 35.97
N THR A 78 0.44 -26.28 35.22
CA THR A 78 -0.05 -24.94 35.58
C THR A 78 -0.99 -24.92 36.80
N GLY A 79 -1.57 -26.07 37.17
CA GLY A 79 -2.46 -26.18 38.32
C GLY A 79 -1.75 -26.45 39.65
N CYS A 80 -0.80 -27.40 39.67
CA CYS A 80 -0.14 -27.85 40.91
C CYS A 80 1.38 -27.62 40.92
N CYS A 81 1.96 -27.05 39.86
CA CYS A 81 3.40 -26.79 39.71
C CYS A 81 4.31 -28.03 39.73
N ALA A 82 3.74 -29.25 39.63
CA ALA A 82 4.54 -30.46 39.50
C ALA A 82 5.30 -30.47 38.17
N ALA A 83 6.53 -30.99 38.18
CA ALA A 83 7.30 -31.21 36.96
C ALA A 83 6.64 -32.28 36.09
N LEU A 84 6.61 -32.05 34.78
CA LEU A 84 6.07 -32.94 33.77
C LEU A 84 7.24 -33.57 32.98
N PRO A 85 7.49 -34.88 33.17
CA PRO A 85 8.52 -35.60 32.43
C PRO A 85 8.26 -35.58 30.91
N ALA A 86 9.34 -35.56 30.12
CA ALA A 86 9.26 -35.48 28.66
C ALA A 86 8.73 -36.77 28.00
N ASP A 87 8.76 -37.90 28.70
CA ASP A 87 8.29 -39.21 28.26
C ASP A 87 6.79 -39.43 28.45
N LEU A 88 6.07 -38.47 29.05
CA LEU A 88 4.62 -38.50 29.10
C LEU A 88 4.00 -38.50 27.69
N VAL A 89 2.92 -39.26 27.53
CA VAL A 89 2.14 -39.28 26.29
C VAL A 89 1.55 -37.89 26.06
N ALA A 90 1.80 -37.33 24.88
CA ALA A 90 1.30 -36.02 24.47
C ALA A 90 0.38 -36.18 23.25
N GLU A 91 -0.59 -35.27 23.13
CA GLU A 91 -1.45 -35.11 21.97
C GLU A 91 -1.27 -33.73 21.36
N THR A 92 -1.39 -33.62 20.04
CA THR A 92 -1.31 -32.34 19.33
C THR A 92 -2.65 -31.62 19.43
N VAL A 93 -2.68 -30.47 20.11
CA VAL A 93 -3.89 -29.65 20.28
C VAL A 93 -4.03 -28.58 19.19
N SER A 94 -2.92 -28.10 18.61
CA SER A 94 -2.91 -27.13 17.52
C SER A 94 -1.56 -27.10 16.80
N GLU A 95 -1.58 -26.75 15.51
CA GLU A 95 -0.38 -26.60 14.68
C GLU A 95 -0.38 -25.24 13.98
N HIS A 96 0.81 -24.64 13.84
CA HIS A 96 0.99 -23.33 13.22
C HIS A 96 2.33 -23.27 12.49
N ASP A 97 2.32 -22.87 11.22
CA ASP A 97 3.54 -22.70 10.44
C ASP A 97 4.18 -21.32 10.70
N THR A 98 5.47 -21.33 11.02
CA THR A 98 6.30 -20.13 10.92
C THR A 98 7.04 -20.16 9.59
N VAL A 99 6.67 -19.26 8.67
CA VAL A 99 7.31 -19.16 7.34
C VAL A 99 8.16 -17.92 7.29
N GLU A 100 9.47 -18.10 7.35
CA GLU A 100 10.48 -17.05 7.27
C GLU A 100 11.31 -17.25 6.01
N LEU A 101 11.51 -16.18 5.24
CA LEU A 101 12.44 -16.22 4.12
C LEU A 101 13.84 -15.96 4.68
N PRO A 102 14.81 -16.89 4.50
CA PRO A 102 16.17 -16.63 4.97
C PRO A 102 16.72 -15.37 4.27
N PRO A 103 17.73 -14.69 4.86
CA PRO A 103 18.34 -13.53 4.24
C PRO A 103 18.79 -13.81 2.80
N ILE A 104 18.04 -13.29 1.84
CA ILE A 104 18.36 -13.39 0.42
C ILE A 104 19.13 -12.14 -0.01
N THR A 105 20.29 -12.33 -0.63
CA THR A 105 21.06 -11.24 -1.24
C THR A 105 20.78 -11.20 -2.74
N PRO A 106 20.46 -10.03 -3.32
CA PRO A 106 20.22 -9.94 -4.75
C PRO A 106 21.50 -10.25 -5.53
N VAL A 107 21.35 -10.96 -6.64
CA VAL A 107 22.43 -11.08 -7.64
C VAL A 107 22.42 -9.81 -8.49
N VAL A 108 23.52 -9.06 -8.44
CA VAL A 108 23.66 -7.80 -9.19
C VAL A 108 24.71 -7.98 -10.29
N GLU A 109 24.26 -8.06 -11.54
CA GLU A 109 25.14 -8.11 -12.70
C GLU A 109 25.34 -6.72 -13.31
N ARG A 110 26.58 -6.38 -13.68
CA ARG A 110 26.92 -5.11 -14.33
C ARG A 110 27.41 -5.33 -15.75
N HIS A 111 26.57 -4.99 -16.72
CA HIS A 111 26.96 -4.98 -18.13
C HIS A 111 27.75 -3.71 -18.47
N ARG A 112 28.99 -3.88 -18.94
CA ARG A 112 29.85 -2.78 -19.39
C ARG A 112 30.00 -2.79 -20.90
N ARG A 113 29.78 -1.63 -21.52
CA ARG A 113 30.06 -1.42 -22.94
C ARG A 113 31.43 -0.77 -23.08
N LEU A 114 32.33 -1.45 -23.78
CA LEU A 114 33.68 -0.98 -24.00
C LEU A 114 33.79 -0.32 -25.38
N ALA A 115 34.73 0.60 -25.53
CA ALA A 115 35.12 1.15 -26.81
C ALA A 115 36.63 1.00 -26.99
N VAL A 116 37.04 0.55 -28.17
CA VAL A 116 38.44 0.35 -28.54
C VAL A 116 38.76 1.18 -29.78
N ARG A 117 40.04 1.50 -29.99
CA ARG A 117 40.49 2.11 -31.24
C ARG A 117 41.03 1.01 -32.16
N CYS A 118 40.59 1.00 -33.41
CA CYS A 118 41.12 0.11 -34.43
C CYS A 118 42.61 0.45 -34.68
N PRO A 119 43.55 -0.51 -34.56
CA PRO A 119 44.96 -0.23 -34.76
C PRO A 119 45.32 0.08 -36.22
N SER A 120 44.47 -0.32 -37.18
CA SER A 120 44.72 -0.11 -38.61
C SER A 120 44.31 1.28 -39.10
N CYS A 121 43.12 1.77 -38.72
CA CYS A 121 42.58 3.05 -39.20
C CYS A 121 42.35 4.10 -38.11
N GLY A 122 42.62 3.77 -36.83
CA GLY A 122 42.43 4.68 -35.69
C GLY A 122 40.98 4.91 -35.26
N MET A 123 39.99 4.36 -36.00
CA MET A 123 38.57 4.52 -35.73
C MET A 123 38.18 3.96 -34.35
N ARG A 124 37.38 4.71 -33.57
CA ARG A 124 36.86 4.26 -32.29
C ARG A 124 35.59 3.42 -32.49
N VAL A 125 35.65 2.14 -32.16
CA VAL A 125 34.54 1.19 -32.25
C VAL A 125 34.00 0.92 -30.84
N THR A 126 32.69 1.00 -30.66
CA THR A 126 32.02 0.77 -29.36
C THR A 126 31.16 -0.49 -29.43
N ALA A 127 31.20 -1.32 -28.38
CA ALA A 127 30.35 -2.51 -28.28
C ALA A 127 28.86 -2.16 -28.33
N ALA A 128 28.05 -3.00 -28.97
CA ALA A 128 26.60 -2.85 -29.03
C ALA A 128 25.96 -2.90 -27.63
N LEU A 129 24.73 -2.42 -27.51
CA LEU A 129 23.95 -2.57 -26.27
C LEU A 129 23.52 -4.04 -26.14
N PRO A 130 23.87 -4.77 -25.07
CA PRO A 130 23.43 -6.15 -24.89
C PRO A 130 21.92 -6.20 -24.60
N ASP A 131 21.27 -7.28 -25.01
CA ASP A 131 19.83 -7.49 -24.79
C ASP A 131 19.47 -7.49 -23.30
N ALA A 132 20.35 -8.05 -22.45
CA ALA A 132 20.20 -8.05 -20.99
C ALA A 132 20.17 -6.64 -20.36
N ALA A 133 20.65 -5.61 -21.08
CA ALA A 133 20.58 -4.21 -20.63
C ALA A 133 19.41 -3.44 -21.28
N LYS A 134 18.52 -4.11 -22.01
CA LYS A 134 17.29 -3.52 -22.55
C LYS A 134 16.16 -3.73 -21.53
N GLY A 135 15.44 -2.65 -21.21
CA GLY A 135 14.29 -2.71 -20.31
C GLY A 135 14.62 -2.40 -18.84
N THR A 136 13.88 -3.02 -17.93
CA THR A 136 14.02 -2.83 -16.48
C THR A 136 15.27 -3.54 -15.94
N PRO A 137 15.97 -2.98 -14.94
CA PRO A 137 17.08 -3.66 -14.27
C PRO A 137 16.64 -4.84 -13.37
N PHE A 138 15.33 -5.02 -13.19
CA PHE A 138 14.75 -6.13 -12.43
C PHE A 138 14.40 -7.28 -13.37
N GLY A 139 14.45 -8.52 -12.86
CA GLY A 139 14.07 -9.70 -13.63
C GLY A 139 12.61 -9.62 -14.12
N ALA A 140 12.24 -10.53 -15.03
CA ALA A 140 10.87 -10.63 -15.51
C ALA A 140 9.92 -10.74 -14.32
N ASP A 141 8.86 -9.92 -14.31
CA ASP A 141 7.84 -10.03 -13.28
C ASP A 141 7.22 -11.43 -13.39
N PRO A 142 7.23 -12.25 -12.31
CA PRO A 142 6.69 -13.61 -12.38
C PRO A 142 5.18 -13.63 -12.67
N CYS A 143 4.51 -12.48 -12.54
CA CYS A 143 3.12 -12.26 -12.91
C CYS A 143 2.92 -11.81 -14.37
N ASP A 144 3.96 -11.37 -15.08
CA ASP A 144 3.96 -11.04 -16.51
C ASP A 144 4.24 -12.28 -17.38
N ARG A 145 4.01 -13.49 -16.86
CA ARG A 145 3.86 -14.65 -17.74
C ARG A 145 2.66 -14.37 -18.64
N ASP A 146 2.93 -14.07 -19.90
CA ASP A 146 1.99 -14.20 -21.00
C ASP A 146 1.33 -15.58 -20.87
N LEU A 147 0.13 -15.63 -20.29
CA LEU A 147 -0.70 -16.83 -20.16
C LEU A 147 -1.17 -17.35 -21.54
N SER A 148 -0.60 -16.85 -22.63
CA SER A 148 -0.96 -17.12 -24.01
C SER A 148 -0.17 -18.26 -24.65
N GLU A 149 0.95 -18.72 -24.06
CA GLU A 149 1.79 -19.78 -24.68
C GLU A 149 1.63 -21.19 -24.08
N ASP A 150 0.90 -21.34 -22.97
CA ASP A 150 0.66 -22.64 -22.30
C ASP A 150 -0.75 -23.21 -22.52
N LEU A 151 -1.49 -22.75 -23.54
CA LEU A 151 -2.74 -23.39 -23.97
C LEU A 151 -2.54 -24.13 -25.30
N PRO A 152 -2.41 -25.47 -25.31
CA PRO A 152 -2.46 -26.22 -26.55
C PRO A 152 -3.87 -26.05 -27.16
N GLY A 153 -3.96 -25.33 -28.28
CA GLY A 153 -5.12 -25.43 -29.18
C GLY A 153 -5.99 -24.20 -29.39
N VAL A 154 -5.53 -22.96 -29.14
CA VAL A 154 -6.28 -21.77 -29.58
C VAL A 154 -5.60 -21.10 -30.77
N VAL A 155 -6.10 -21.42 -31.97
CA VAL A 155 -5.78 -20.67 -33.20
C VAL A 155 -6.54 -19.34 -33.15
N LEU A 156 -5.85 -18.25 -32.82
CA LEU A 156 -6.41 -16.90 -32.93
C LEU A 156 -6.58 -16.53 -34.41
N ARG A 157 -7.83 -16.47 -34.86
CA ARG A 157 -8.20 -15.85 -36.15
C ARG A 157 -8.00 -14.34 -36.03
N THR A 158 -7.06 -13.80 -36.80
CA THR A 158 -6.93 -12.36 -36.99
C THR A 158 -8.13 -11.83 -37.78
N ALA A 159 -9.03 -11.12 -37.12
CA ALA A 159 -10.04 -10.32 -37.80
C ALA A 159 -9.42 -8.99 -38.25
N SER A 160 -9.01 -8.95 -39.51
CA SER A 160 -8.90 -7.71 -40.26
C SER A 160 -10.25 -6.98 -40.24
N GLY A 161 -10.34 -5.82 -39.61
CA GLY A 161 -11.57 -5.04 -39.59
C GLY A 161 -11.42 -3.76 -38.78
N GLY A 162 -10.89 -2.71 -39.41
CA GLY A 162 -10.74 -1.40 -38.80
C GLY A 162 -12.07 -0.78 -38.37
N VAL A 163 -12.01 0.01 -37.31
CA VAL A 163 -13.05 1.00 -36.99
C VAL A 163 -12.34 2.31 -36.68
N CYS A 164 -12.58 3.29 -37.55
CA CYS A 164 -12.19 4.68 -37.38
C CYS A 164 -12.85 5.26 -36.13
N ARG A 165 -12.07 5.74 -35.16
CA ARG A 165 -12.57 6.58 -34.07
C ARG A 165 -12.76 8.00 -34.60
N SER A 166 -14.00 8.46 -34.60
CA SER A 166 -14.35 9.87 -34.79
C SER A 166 -13.90 10.69 -33.59
N VAL A 167 -13.12 11.73 -33.88
CA VAL A 167 -12.72 12.77 -32.93
C VAL A 167 -13.92 13.72 -32.76
N ARG A 168 -14.36 13.95 -31.52
CA ARG A 168 -15.18 15.13 -31.20
C ARG A 168 -14.27 16.11 -30.46
N SER A 169 -13.96 17.20 -31.15
CA SER A 169 -13.24 18.35 -30.63
C SER A 169 -14.28 19.40 -30.25
N ASP A 170 -14.42 19.69 -28.96
CA ASP A 170 -15.03 20.90 -28.42
C ASP A 170 -14.54 21.04 -26.97
N ASP A 171 -13.58 21.94 -26.71
CA ASP A 171 -13.77 23.10 -25.82
C ASP A 171 -12.48 23.97 -25.80
N GLN A 172 -12.66 25.28 -25.73
CA GLN A 172 -11.71 26.32 -26.12
C GLN A 172 -10.65 26.72 -25.08
N PRO A 173 -9.60 27.46 -25.50
CA PRO A 173 -8.55 28.01 -24.64
C PRO A 173 -8.89 29.42 -24.12
N GLY A 174 -8.37 29.79 -22.94
CA GLY A 174 -8.18 31.21 -22.60
C GLY A 174 -8.32 31.57 -21.11
N ARG A 175 -7.18 31.70 -20.41
CA ARG A 175 -6.96 32.82 -19.47
C ARG A 175 -5.48 32.95 -19.11
N SER A 176 -4.85 33.96 -19.69
CA SER A 176 -3.66 34.62 -19.17
C SER A 176 -4.05 35.48 -17.97
N ASP A 177 -3.22 35.50 -16.93
CA ASP A 177 -2.52 36.74 -16.53
C ASP A 177 -1.44 36.45 -15.49
N GLU A 178 -0.25 36.92 -15.84
CA GLU A 178 0.97 37.04 -15.07
C GLU A 178 0.79 37.95 -13.85
N HIS A 179 1.50 37.64 -12.76
CA HIS A 179 2.28 38.58 -11.92
C HIS A 179 3.12 37.75 -10.90
N ALA A 180 4.44 37.76 -11.08
CA ALA A 180 5.45 37.12 -10.21
C ALA A 180 5.72 37.96 -8.92
N PRO A 181 6.45 37.45 -7.89
CA PRO A 181 7.93 37.46 -7.92
C PRO A 181 8.58 36.25 -7.15
N PRO A 182 9.93 36.15 -7.07
CA PRO A 182 10.64 34.87 -6.95
C PRO A 182 10.90 34.45 -5.50
N CYS A 183 10.82 33.15 -5.23
CA CYS A 183 11.42 32.58 -4.02
C CYS A 183 12.88 32.20 -4.30
N ALA A 184 13.77 33.07 -3.82
CA ALA A 184 15.18 32.78 -3.60
C ALA A 184 15.33 31.59 -2.63
N GLY A 185 16.43 30.84 -2.81
CA GLY A 185 16.63 29.55 -2.20
C GLY A 185 16.79 29.53 -0.68
N ALA A 186 16.50 28.38 -0.10
CA ALA A 186 17.07 27.94 1.16
C ALA A 186 17.17 26.40 1.14
N PHE A 187 18.41 25.94 1.27
CA PHE A 187 18.83 24.56 1.42
C PHE A 187 18.15 23.88 2.63
N CYS A 188 17.54 22.70 2.44
CA CYS A 188 17.28 21.76 3.53
C CYS A 188 18.34 20.66 3.51
N ARG A 189 19.36 20.82 4.35
CA ARG A 189 20.41 19.83 4.62
C ARG A 189 19.88 18.85 5.65
N TRP A 190 19.84 17.56 5.31
CA TRP A 190 19.50 16.49 6.26
C TRP A 190 20.68 16.24 7.22
N PRO A 191 20.44 16.09 8.53
CA PRO A 191 21.49 15.73 9.48
C PRO A 191 21.93 14.27 9.27
N ARG A 192 23.22 14.03 9.54
CA ARG A 192 23.85 12.71 9.60
C ARG A 192 23.47 11.99 10.89
#